data_AF-A0A1I0GW85-F1
#
_entry.id   AF-A0A1I0GW85-F1
#
_cell.length_a   1.000
_cell.length_b   1.000
_cell.length_c   1.000
_cell.angle_alpha   90.00
_cell.angle_beta   90.00
_cell.angle_gamma   90.00
#
_symmetry.space_group_name_H-M   'P 1'
#
loop_
_entity.id
_entity.type
_entity.pdbx_description
1 polymer ?
#
loop_
_entity_poly.entity_id
_entity_poly.type
_entity_poly.pdbx_seq_one_letter_code
_entity_poly.pdbx_strand_id
1 'polypeptide(L)' 'MRSTINAPLAPIVVQEALKRGLLCRAVLYDGQDTLAFAPPFIITKEQVEQIIAILHEALLVVGKSL' A
#
# COMPACT_ATOMS: atom_id res chain seq x y z
N MET A 1 -16.51 12.02 14.99
CA MET A 1 -17.38 11.49 13.92
C MET A 1 -16.49 10.63 13.04
N ARG A 2 -16.52 9.30 13.16
CA ARG A 2 -15.71 8.40 12.31
C ARG A 2 -16.43 8.31 10.96
N SER A 3 -15.79 8.77 9.89
CA SER A 3 -16.29 8.62 8.52
C SER A 3 -16.40 7.14 8.19
N THR A 4 -17.60 6.65 7.83
CA THR A 4 -17.79 5.29 7.30
C THR A 4 -17.29 5.26 5.86
N ILE A 5 -16.04 4.85 5.69
CA ILE A 5 -15.46 4.69 4.35
C ILE A 5 -16.03 3.43 3.71
N ASN A 6 -16.85 3.62 2.68
CA ASN A 6 -17.47 2.54 1.92
C ASN A 6 -16.64 2.09 0.70
N ALA A 7 -15.51 2.75 0.41
CA ALA A 7 -14.67 2.45 -0.75
C ALA A 7 -13.33 1.79 -0.32
N PRO A 8 -12.81 0.82 -1.08
CA PRO A 8 -11.50 0.23 -0.81
C PRO A 8 -10.38 1.27 -0.83
N LEU A 9 -9.48 1.19 0.15
CA LEU A 9 -8.33 2.09 0.32
C LEU A 9 -7.10 1.62 -0.47
N ALA A 10 -6.98 0.33 -0.76
CA ALA A 10 -5.83 -0.27 -1.44
C ALA A 10 -5.46 0.45 -2.76
N PRO A 11 -6.40 0.84 -3.65
CA PRO A 11 -6.05 1.60 -4.86
C PRO A 11 -5.40 2.96 -4.55
N ILE A 12 -5.83 3.62 -3.47
CA ILE A 12 -5.28 4.91 -3.03
C ILE A 12 -3.87 4.71 -2.48
N VAL A 13 -3.68 3.67 -1.65
CA VAL A 13 -2.37 3.33 -1.09
C VAL A 13 -1.39 2.93 -2.20
N VAL A 14 -1.84 2.23 -3.26
CA VAL A 14 -1.01 1.93 -4.44
C VAL A 14 -0.50 3.21 -5.11
N GLN A 15 -1.35 4.22 -5.29
CA GLN A 15 -0.94 5.50 -5.89
C GLN A 15 0.08 6.23 -5.00
N GLU A 16 -0.09 6.20 -3.69
CA GLU A 16 0.87 6.81 -2.76
C GLU A 16 2.20 6.06 -2.70
N ALA A 17 2.19 4.73 -2.76
CA ALA A 17 3.39 3.91 -2.85
C ALA A 17 4.14 4.16 -4.17
N LEU A 18 3.42 4.28 -5.29
CA LEU A 18 3.98 4.55 -6.61
C LEU A 18 4.74 5.88 -6.65
N LYS A 19 4.20 6.94 -6.05
CA LYS A 19 4.88 8.26 -5.93
C LYS A 19 6.24 8.17 -5.23
N ARG A 20 6.44 7.13 -4.42
CA ARG A 20 7.67 6.86 -3.64
C ARG A 20 8.54 5.77 -4.28
N GLY A 21 8.20 5.32 -5.49
CA GLY A 21 8.98 4.35 -6.25
C GLY A 21 8.66 2.88 -5.94
N LEU A 22 7.58 2.59 -5.20
CA LEU A 22 7.17 1.22 -4.89
C LEU A 22 6.01 0.78 -5.78
N LEU A 23 6.24 -0.27 -6.57
CA LEU A 23 5.19 -0.94 -7.34
C LEU A 23 4.52 -2.04 -6.52
N CYS A 24 3.20 -1.97 -6.40
CA CYS A 24 2.36 -3.01 -5.81
C CYS A 24 0.98 -3.00 -6.47
N ARG A 25 0.15 -4.01 -6.17
CA ARG A 25 -1.19 -4.14 -6.77
C ARG A 25 -2.27 -4.27 -5.70
N ALA A 26 -3.37 -3.55 -5.90
CA ALA A 26 -4.57 -3.73 -5.12
C ALA A 26 -5.31 -5.02 -5.55
N VAL A 27 -5.74 -5.81 -4.58
CA VAL A 27 -6.53 -7.03 -4.76
C VAL A 27 -7.85 -6.84 -4.03
N LEU A 28 -8.95 -6.78 -4.80
CA LEU A 28 -10.27 -6.34 -4.32
C LEU A 28 -11.36 -7.44 -4.37
N TYR A 29 -10.97 -8.70 -4.49
CA TYR A 29 -11.92 -9.81 -4.62
C TYR A 29 -12.68 -10.07 -3.32
N ASP A 30 -13.97 -10.39 -3.43
CA ASP A 30 -14.82 -10.80 -2.29
C ASP A 30 -14.81 -9.82 -1.10
N GLY A 31 -14.76 -8.51 -1.38
CA GLY A 31 -14.76 -7.47 -0.34
C GLY A 31 -13.40 -7.26 0.33
N GLN A 32 -12.33 -7.88 -0.17
CA GLN A 32 -10.98 -7.62 0.32
C GLN A 32 -10.50 -6.23 -0.05
N ASP A 33 -9.65 -5.68 0.81
CA ASP A 33 -8.95 -4.42 0.58
C ASP A 33 -7.45 -4.64 0.83
N THR A 34 -6.80 -5.34 -0.10
CA THR A 34 -5.48 -5.95 0.11
C THR A 34 -4.45 -5.44 -0.89
N LEU A 35 -3.18 -5.38 -0.45
CA LEU A 35 -2.03 -5.10 -1.30
C LEU A 35 -1.21 -6.38 -1.53
N ALA A 36 -0.94 -6.68 -2.79
CA ALA A 36 -0.06 -7.76 -3.20
C ALA A 36 1.34 -7.23 -3.56
N PHE A 37 2.36 -7.90 -3.02
CA PHE A 37 3.77 -7.65 -3.28
C PHE A 37 4.43 -8.94 -3.76
N ALA A 38 5.17 -8.86 -4.86
CA ALA A 38 5.90 -9.98 -5.44
C ALA A 38 7.24 -9.48 -5.99
N PRO A 39 8.20 -9.14 -5.11
CA PRO A 39 9.51 -8.70 -5.57
C PRO A 39 10.26 -9.84 -6.29
N PRO A 40 11.25 -9.52 -7.13
CA PRO A 40 12.15 -10.52 -7.70
C PRO A 40 12.86 -11.34 -6.62
N PHE A 41 13.19 -12.60 -6.90
CA PHE A 41 13.85 -13.50 -5.94
C PHE A 41 15.27 -13.07 -5.53
N ILE A 42 15.88 -12.14 -6.26
CA ILE A 42 17.18 -11.55 -5.94
C ILE A 42 17.11 -10.44 -4.88
N ILE A 43 15.93 -10.16 -4.32
CA ILE A 43 15.72 -9.10 -3.33
C ILE A 43 16.61 -9.29 -2.08
N THR A 44 17.14 -8.19 -1.55
CA THR A 44 17.92 -8.19 -0.30
C THR A 44 17.09 -7.77 0.91
N LYS A 45 17.62 -7.98 2.12
CA LYS A 45 16.99 -7.55 3.37
C LYS A 45 16.76 -6.03 3.38
N GLU A 46 17.75 -5.27 2.94
CA GLU A 46 17.71 -3.81 2.91
C GLU A 46 16.61 -3.31 1.96
N GLN A 47 16.40 -4.00 0.83
CA GLN A 47 15.31 -3.69 -0.10
C GLN A 47 13.94 -4.02 0.50
N VAL A 48 13.81 -5.10 1.27
CA VAL A 48 12.57 -5.39 2.02
C VAL A 48 12.29 -4.30 3.05
N GLU A 49 13.30 -3.83 3.78
CA GLU A 49 13.17 -2.72 4.73
C GLU A 49 12.73 -1.43 4.04
N GLN A 50 13.26 -1.13 2.85
CA GLN A 50 12.80 -0.01 2.01
C GLN A 50 11.34 -0.14 1.59
N ILE A 51 10.89 -1.33 1.18
CA ILE A 51 9.48 -1.60 0.86
C ILE A 51 8.59 -1.29 2.07
N ILE A 52 8.97 -1.78 3.26
CA ILE A 52 8.22 -1.55 4.51
C ILE A 52 8.16 -0.06 4.85
N ALA A 53 9.27 0.66 4.74
CA ALA A 53 9.32 2.09 5.02
C ALA A 53 8.43 2.90 4.07
N ILE A 54 8.48 2.63 2.75
CA ILE A 54 7.62 3.30 1.77
C ILE A 54 6.14 3.00 2.04
N LEU A 55 5.82 1.74 2.36
CA LEU A 55 4.44 1.33 2.66
C LEU A 55 3.91 2.03 3.92
N HIS A 56 4.73 2.15 4.96
CA HIS A 56 4.36 2.86 6.18
C HIS A 56 3.97 4.32 5.90
N GLU A 57 4.80 5.04 5.13
CA GLU A 57 4.52 6.42 4.76
C GLU A 57 3.27 6.56 3.90
N ALA A 58 3.06 5.66 2.92
CA ALA A 58 1.86 5.66 2.10
C ALA A 58 0.59 5.46 2.94
N LEU A 59 0.62 4.51 3.88
CA LEU A 59 -0.50 4.24 4.79
C LEU A 59 -0.77 5.41 5.74
N LEU A 60 0.26 6.05 6.29
CA LEU A 60 0.09 7.23 7.15
C LEU A 60 -0.56 8.40 6.42
N VAL A 61 -0.16 8.65 5.17
CA VAL A 61 -0.73 9.74 4.36
C VAL A 61 -2.20 9.48 4.04
N VAL A 62 -2.52 8.26 3.61
CA VAL A 62 -3.92 7.88 3.36
C VAL A 62 -4.73 7.96 4.65
N GLY A 63 -4.21 7.40 5.75
CA GLY A 63 -4.89 7.38 7.06
C GLY A 63 -5.15 8.76 7.66
N LYS A 64 -4.28 9.76 7.42
CA LYS A 64 -4.50 11.16 7.82
C LYS A 64 -5.62 11.86 7.03
N SER A 65 -5.99 11.30 5.87
CA SER A 65 -7.01 11.85 4.96
C SER A 65 -8.41 11.26 5.20
N LEU A 66 -8.57 10.46 6.26
CA LEU A 66 -9.80 9.75 6.66
C LEU A 66 -10.44 10.38 7.90
#